data_AF-A0A1S0TJL4-F1
#
_entry.id   AF-A0A1S0TJL4-F1
#
_cell.length_a   1.000
_cell.length_b   1.000
_cell.length_c   1.000
_cell.angle_alpha   90.00
_cell.angle_beta   90.00
_cell.angle_gamma   90.00
#
_symmetry.space_group_name_H-M   'P 1'
#
loop_
_entity.id
_entity.type
_entity.pdbx_description
1 polymer ?
#
loop_
_entity_poly.entity_id
_entity_poly.type
_entity_poly.pdbx_seq_one_letter_code
_entity_poly.pdbx_strand_id
1 'polypeptide(L)'
;MALLPGEFVYLSDEDNVAQYFLAQCSLHTTCAQCAVDPYCSWNPARGLCYRREQSHLSVAGWVTSNSKDADKCLGHVKRMTTNAYIGDTLHLKCAAQSTWIFNTEPILPSEKRQLTTEGGLVVFNASVT
;
A
#
# COMPACT_ATOMS: atom_id res chain seq x y z
N MET A 1 -2.02 29.32 -4.85
CA MET A 1 -2.26 27.96 -5.37
C MET A 1 -2.94 28.06 -6.72
N ALA A 2 -2.48 27.30 -7.72
CA ALA A 2 -3.12 27.14 -9.02
C ALA A 2 -3.18 25.66 -9.42
N LEU A 3 -4.18 25.26 -10.19
CA LEU A 3 -4.40 23.89 -10.62
C LEU A 3 -4.37 23.80 -12.15
N LEU A 4 -3.53 22.91 -12.69
CA LEU A 4 -3.66 22.42 -14.06
C LEU A 4 -4.43 21.08 -14.00
N PRO A 5 -5.71 21.07 -14.44
CA PRO A 5 -6.58 19.91 -14.23
C PRO A 5 -5.97 18.62 -14.77
N GLY A 6 -5.98 17.58 -13.93
CA GLY A 6 -5.52 16.24 -14.29
C GLY A 6 -4.00 16.05 -14.31
N GLU A 7 -3.17 17.09 -14.15
CA GLU A 7 -1.72 16.97 -14.22
C GLU A 7 -0.98 17.49 -12.98
N PHE A 8 -1.12 18.78 -12.66
CA PHE A 8 -0.27 19.44 -11.67
C PHE A 8 -1.02 20.39 -10.76
N VAL A 9 -0.53 20.51 -9.53
CA VAL A 9 -0.88 21.59 -8.61
C VAL A 9 0.37 22.44 -8.35
N TYR A 10 0.20 23.75 -8.42
CA TYR A 10 1.23 24.74 -8.17
C TYR A 10 0.96 25.42 -6.84
N LEU A 11 1.93 25.37 -5.95
CA LEU A 11 1.94 26.04 -4.66
C LEU A 11 3.01 27.12 -4.68
N SER A 12 2.76 28.23 -4.03
CA SER A 12 3.69 29.35 -3.95
C SER A 12 3.71 29.89 -2.54
N ASP A 13 4.90 30.21 -2.04
CA ASP A 13 5.13 30.99 -0.84
C ASP A 13 5.95 32.25 -1.18
N GLU A 14 6.49 32.94 -0.18
CA GLU A 14 7.27 34.17 -0.38
C GLU A 14 8.63 33.92 -1.08
N ASP A 15 9.17 32.71 -0.96
CA ASP A 15 10.52 32.38 -1.42
C ASP A 15 10.52 31.54 -2.71
N ASN A 16 9.50 30.71 -2.93
CA ASN A 16 9.50 29.67 -3.95
C ASN A 16 8.13 29.37 -4.56
N VAL A 17 8.17 28.77 -5.75
CA VAL A 17 7.03 28.11 -6.40
C VAL A 17 7.35 26.63 -6.57
N ALA A 18 6.48 25.77 -6.05
CA ALA A 18 6.61 24.32 -6.13
C ALA A 18 5.50 23.73 -7.01
N GLN A 19 5.89 22.76 -7.84
CA GLN A 19 4.99 22.01 -8.71
C GLN A 19 4.91 20.55 -8.24
N TYR A 20 3.70 20.04 -8.07
CA TYR A 20 3.45 18.65 -7.68
C TYR A 20 2.54 17.97 -8.70
N PHE A 21 2.81 16.70 -9.00
CA PHE A 21 1.86 15.87 -9.74
C PHE A 21 0.57 15.72 -8.93
N LEU A 22 -0.56 15.89 -9.58
CA LEU A 22 -1.88 15.71 -8.96
C LEU A 22 -2.11 14.24 -8.55
N ALA A 23 -1.63 13.31 -9.38
CA ALA A 23 -1.69 11.88 -9.14
C ALA A 23 -0.39 11.40 -8.51
N GLN A 24 -0.39 11.12 -7.20
CA GLN A 24 0.78 10.62 -6.48
C GLN A 24 0.72 9.09 -6.27
N CYS A 25 0.33 8.36 -7.31
CA CYS A 25 -0.01 6.94 -7.22
C CYS A 25 1.12 6.04 -6.70
N SER A 26 2.38 6.41 -6.92
CA SER A 26 3.54 5.67 -6.42
C SER A 26 3.65 5.63 -4.89
N LEU A 27 2.94 6.51 -4.18
CA LEU A 27 2.86 6.50 -2.71
C LEU A 27 1.93 5.39 -2.19
N HIS A 28 1.03 4.87 -3.04
CA HIS A 28 0.09 3.81 -2.68
C HIS A 28 0.75 2.45 -2.86
N THR A 29 1.12 1.82 -1.74
CA THR A 29 1.85 0.53 -1.73
C THR A 29 0.91 -0.67 -1.73
N THR A 30 -0.38 -0.46 -1.50
CA THR A 30 -1.40 -1.51 -1.44
C THR A 30 -2.55 -1.23 -2.40
N CYS A 31 -3.21 -2.30 -2.86
CA CYS A 31 -4.40 -2.19 -3.72
C CYS A 31 -5.48 -1.32 -3.07
N ALA A 32 -5.75 -1.50 -1.78
CA ALA A 32 -6.78 -0.76 -1.07
C ALA A 32 -6.51 0.76 -1.06
N GLN A 33 -5.26 1.17 -0.82
CA GLN A 33 -4.86 2.58 -0.91
C GLN A 33 -4.99 3.12 -2.34
N CYS A 34 -4.56 2.34 -3.33
CA CYS A 34 -4.63 2.75 -4.73
C CYS A 34 -6.07 2.87 -5.26
N ALA A 35 -6.95 1.98 -4.81
CA ALA A 35 -8.33 1.88 -5.27
C ALA A 35 -9.24 2.98 -4.71
N VAL A 36 -8.83 3.73 -3.69
CA VAL A 36 -9.62 4.88 -3.20
C VAL A 36 -9.24 6.20 -3.88
N ASP A 37 -8.14 6.24 -4.62
CA ASP A 37 -7.66 7.45 -5.30
C ASP A 37 -8.23 7.59 -6.73
N PRO A 38 -8.98 8.67 -7.03
CA PRO A 38 -9.59 8.90 -8.35
C PRO A 38 -8.60 9.06 -9.49
N TYR A 39 -7.35 9.38 -9.21
CA TYR A 39 -6.32 9.53 -10.24
C TYR A 39 -5.51 8.26 -10.45
N CYS A 40 -5.79 7.18 -9.72
CA CYS A 40 -4.98 5.98 -9.73
C CYS A 40 -5.74 4.72 -10.15
N SER A 41 -4.96 3.70 -10.48
CA SER A 41 -5.41 2.37 -10.86
C SER A 41 -4.34 1.33 -10.48
N TRP A 42 -4.76 0.23 -9.88
CA TRP A 42 -3.89 -0.84 -9.43
C TRP A 42 -3.78 -1.93 -10.48
N ASN A 43 -2.55 -2.41 -10.71
CA ASN A 43 -2.27 -3.55 -11.55
C ASN A 43 -1.97 -4.78 -10.67
N PRO A 44 -2.89 -5.76 -10.56
CA PRO A 44 -2.67 -6.97 -9.75
C PRO A 44 -1.48 -7.82 -10.21
N ALA A 45 -1.23 -7.89 -11.51
CA ALA A 45 -0.13 -8.70 -12.05
C ALA A 45 1.24 -8.16 -11.64
N ARG A 46 1.38 -6.84 -11.55
CA ARG A 46 2.62 -6.17 -11.10
C ARG A 46 2.65 -5.88 -9.60
N GLY A 47 1.49 -5.87 -8.94
CA GLY A 47 1.37 -5.48 -7.54
C GLY A 47 1.77 -4.03 -7.30
N LEU A 48 1.42 -3.13 -8.23
CA LEU A 48 1.80 -1.71 -8.18
C LEU A 48 0.64 -0.79 -8.59
N CYS A 49 0.67 0.43 -8.08
CA CYS A 49 -0.29 1.48 -8.38
C CYS A 49 0.25 2.44 -9.47
N TYR A 50 -0.60 2.74 -10.45
CA TYR A 50 -0.26 3.60 -11.59
C TYR A 50 -1.27 4.74 -11.72
N ARG A 51 -0.87 5.82 -12.42
CA ARG A 51 -1.80 6.86 -12.85
C ARG A 51 -2.89 6.23 -13.71
N ARG A 52 -4.13 6.68 -13.52
CA ARG A 52 -5.28 6.20 -14.27
C ARG A 52 -5.16 6.66 -15.72
N GLU A 53 -5.28 5.69 -16.62
CA GLU A 53 -5.42 5.92 -18.05
C GLU A 53 -6.74 5.33 -18.53
N GLN A 54 -7.28 5.83 -19.65
CA GLN A 54 -8.54 5.31 -20.20
C GLN A 54 -8.45 3.81 -20.56
N SER A 55 -7.26 3.36 -20.97
CA SER A 55 -6.93 1.96 -21.22
C SER A 55 -7.15 1.07 -19.98
N HIS A 56 -6.91 1.59 -18.77
CA HIS A 56 -7.08 0.82 -17.53
C HIS A 56 -8.55 0.53 -17.21
N LEU A 57 -9.49 1.32 -17.74
CA LEU A 57 -10.93 1.11 -17.56
C LEU A 57 -11.48 0.00 -18.46
N SER A 58 -10.87 -0.22 -19.62
CA SER A 58 -11.31 -1.22 -20.61
C SER A 58 -10.54 -2.54 -20.51
N VAL A 59 -9.35 -2.55 -19.89
CA VAL A 59 -8.55 -3.77 -19.71
C VAL A 59 -9.03 -4.54 -18.48
N ALA A 60 -9.51 -5.77 -18.71
CA ALA A 60 -9.89 -6.69 -17.65
C ALA A 60 -8.72 -6.94 -16.69
N GLY A 61 -8.98 -6.79 -15.38
CA GLY A 61 -8.03 -7.10 -14.32
C GLY A 61 -7.36 -5.90 -13.66
N TRP A 62 -7.53 -4.66 -14.16
CA TRP A 62 -7.16 -3.48 -13.39
C TRP A 62 -8.20 -3.19 -12.31
N VAL A 63 -7.74 -2.66 -11.17
CA VAL A 63 -8.62 -2.20 -10.09
C VAL A 63 -8.57 -0.67 -10.09
N THR A 64 -9.71 -0.02 -10.26
CA THR A 64 -9.82 1.45 -10.33
C THR A 64 -10.70 1.98 -9.20
N SER A 65 -10.67 3.29 -8.94
CA SER A 65 -11.54 3.88 -7.91
C SER A 65 -12.99 3.99 -8.36
N ASN A 66 -13.68 2.86 -8.28
CA ASN A 66 -15.11 2.86 -8.03
C ASN A 66 -15.34 1.98 -6.79
N SER A 67 -16.32 2.31 -5.97
CA SER A 67 -16.56 1.61 -4.70
C SER A 67 -16.81 0.11 -4.87
N LYS A 68 -17.18 -0.33 -6.07
CA LYS A 68 -17.41 -1.74 -6.42
C LYS A 68 -16.12 -2.51 -6.75
N ASP A 69 -15.06 -1.80 -7.13
CA ASP A 69 -13.79 -2.38 -7.54
C ASP A 69 -12.80 -2.50 -6.36
N ALA A 70 -12.97 -1.73 -5.28
CA ALA A 70 -12.17 -1.89 -4.07
C ALA A 70 -12.27 -3.30 -3.47
N ASP A 71 -13.44 -3.94 -3.55
CA ASP A 71 -13.65 -5.32 -3.11
C ASP A 71 -12.80 -6.33 -3.91
N LYS A 72 -12.42 -5.99 -5.16
CA LYS A 72 -11.54 -6.82 -5.98
C LYS A 72 -10.12 -6.89 -5.41
N CYS A 73 -9.72 -5.97 -4.53
CA CYS A 73 -8.40 -6.02 -3.89
C CYS A 73 -8.20 -7.27 -3.03
N LEU A 74 -9.27 -7.79 -2.41
CA LEU A 74 -9.19 -8.98 -1.54
C LEU A 74 -8.80 -10.24 -2.33
N GLY A 75 -9.19 -10.35 -3.60
CA GLY A 75 -8.84 -11.46 -4.48
C GLY A 75 -7.40 -11.44 -5.00
N HIS A 76 -6.68 -10.33 -4.81
CA HIS A 76 -5.37 -10.08 -5.43
C HIS A 76 -4.22 -9.92 -4.42
N VAL A 77 -4.45 -10.24 -3.15
CA VAL A 77 -3.38 -10.19 -2.13
C VAL A 77 -2.39 -11.32 -2.39
N LYS A 78 -1.20 -10.99 -2.90
CA LYS A 78 -0.11 -11.95 -3.10
C LYS A 78 0.41 -12.41 -1.74
N ARG A 79 0.31 -13.71 -1.45
CA ARG A 79 0.99 -14.30 -0.30
C ARG A 79 2.49 -14.17 -0.49
N MET A 80 3.16 -13.64 0.54
CA MET A 80 4.61 -13.54 0.59
C MET A 80 5.16 -14.63 1.50
N THR A 81 6.16 -15.36 1.02
CA THR A 81 6.89 -16.36 1.81
C THR A 81 8.28 -15.82 2.05
N THR A 82 8.68 -15.79 3.32
CA THR A 82 10.02 -15.39 3.75
C THR A 82 10.65 -16.55 4.49
N ASN A 83 11.89 -16.87 4.15
CA ASN A 83 12.65 -17.86 4.90
C ASN A 83 13.13 -17.23 6.22
N ALA A 84 13.00 -17.97 7.30
CA ALA A 84 13.46 -17.58 8.62
C ALA A 84 14.26 -18.72 9.22
N TYR A 85 15.42 -18.41 9.77
CA TYR A 85 16.26 -19.36 10.49
C TYR A 85 16.08 -19.19 12.00
N ILE A 86 16.43 -20.23 12.74
CA ILE A 86 16.35 -20.19 14.20
C ILE A 86 17.28 -19.10 14.72
N GLY A 87 16.77 -18.21 15.57
CA GLY A 87 17.50 -17.06 16.10
C GLY A 87 17.30 -15.75 15.32
N ASP A 88 16.74 -15.81 14.10
CA ASP A 88 16.59 -14.61 13.27
C ASP A 88 15.64 -13.58 13.87
N THR A 89 15.86 -12.32 13.49
CA THR A 89 14.87 -11.25 13.68
C THR A 89 14.26 -10.89 12.34
N LEU A 90 12.94 -11.04 12.22
CA LEU A 90 12.20 -10.78 10.99
C LEU A 90 11.47 -9.45 11.11
N HIS A 91 11.54 -8.62 10.06
CA HIS A 91 10.69 -7.45 9.91
C HIS A 91 9.71 -7.67 8.77
N LEU A 92 8.46 -7.97 9.11
CA LEU A 92 7.35 -8.12 8.20
C LEU A 92 6.68 -6.76 8.01
N LYS A 93 6.69 -6.24 6.77
CA LYS A 93 6.15 -4.92 6.45
C LYS A 93 4.68 -5.01 6.05
N CYS A 94 3.89 -4.03 6.46
CA CYS A 94 2.51 -3.83 6.01
C CYS A 94 2.21 -2.32 5.96
N ALA A 95 0.97 -1.95 5.60
CA ALA A 95 0.54 -0.56 5.60
C ALA A 95 0.27 -0.05 7.03
N ALA A 96 0.36 1.27 7.23
CA ALA A 96 -0.02 1.90 8.49
C ALA A 96 -1.47 1.55 8.87
N GLN A 97 -1.75 1.47 10.18
CA GLN A 97 -3.06 1.09 10.74
C GLN A 97 -3.51 -0.35 10.38
N SER A 98 -2.57 -1.24 10.05
CA SER A 98 -2.86 -2.66 9.84
C SER A 98 -2.93 -3.44 11.14
N THR A 99 -3.73 -4.51 11.15
CA THR A 99 -3.78 -5.49 12.24
C THR A 99 -3.10 -6.79 11.82
N TRP A 100 -2.15 -7.26 12.62
CA TRP A 100 -1.49 -8.55 12.40
C TRP A 100 -2.22 -9.68 13.10
N ILE A 101 -2.43 -10.79 12.39
CA ILE A 101 -3.14 -11.98 12.88
C ILE A 101 -2.25 -13.21 12.66
N PHE A 102 -2.12 -14.06 13.68
CA PHE A 102 -1.45 -15.35 13.60
C PHE A 102 -2.35 -16.44 14.17
N ASN A 103 -2.56 -17.51 13.40
CA ASN A 103 -3.48 -18.60 13.77
C ASN A 103 -4.85 -18.11 14.26
N THR A 104 -5.45 -17.16 13.53
CA THR A 104 -6.75 -16.52 13.84
C THR A 104 -6.78 -15.55 15.03
N GLU A 105 -5.67 -15.41 15.77
CA GLU A 105 -5.58 -14.49 16.90
C GLU A 105 -4.80 -13.22 16.55
N PRO A 106 -5.24 -12.04 17.02
CA PRO A 106 -4.49 -10.80 16.84
C PRO A 106 -3.17 -10.86 17.61
N ILE A 107 -2.09 -10.40 16.98
CA ILE A 107 -0.78 -10.30 17.62
C ILE A 107 -0.73 -9.06 18.51
N LEU A 108 -0.40 -9.26 19.78
CA LEU A 108 -0.10 -8.19 20.73
C LEU A 108 1.41 -8.02 20.91
N PRO A 109 1.88 -6.78 21.21
CA PRO A 109 3.28 -6.53 21.57
C PRO A 109 3.75 -7.38 22.77
N SER A 110 4.98 -7.86 22.70
CA SER A 110 5.65 -8.69 23.72
C SER A 110 7.17 -8.62 23.55
N GLU A 111 7.94 -9.27 24.42
CA GLU A 111 9.40 -9.33 24.28
C GLU A 111 9.85 -9.96 22.95
N LYS A 112 9.10 -10.92 22.42
CA LYS A 112 9.41 -11.60 21.15
C LYS A 112 8.79 -10.91 19.93
N ARG A 113 7.87 -9.96 20.09
CA ARG A 113 7.09 -9.38 18.99
C ARG A 113 6.81 -7.92 19.22
N GLN A 114 7.15 -7.05 18.27
CA GLN A 114 6.87 -5.62 18.36
C GLN A 114 6.13 -5.13 17.11
N LEU A 115 5.16 -4.24 17.31
CA LEU A 115 4.44 -3.57 16.23
C LEU A 115 5.11 -2.23 15.94
N THR A 116 5.34 -1.91 14.67
CA THR A 116 5.95 -0.64 14.27
C THR A 116 4.88 0.42 14.02
N THR A 117 5.24 1.69 14.14
CA THR A 117 4.35 2.83 13.84
C THR A 117 3.90 2.87 12.38
N GLU A 118 4.71 2.30 11.47
CA GLU A 118 4.39 2.15 10.06
C GLU A 118 3.48 0.93 9.77
N GLY A 119 3.03 0.20 10.80
CA GLY A 119 2.15 -0.96 10.68
C GLY A 119 2.87 -2.27 10.39
N GLY A 120 4.20 -2.32 10.52
CA GLY A 120 5.00 -3.54 10.44
C GLY A 120 4.97 -4.37 11.71
N LEU A 121 5.42 -5.61 11.61
CA LEU A 121 5.62 -6.55 12.71
C LEU A 121 7.07 -7.00 12.73
N VAL A 122 7.73 -6.82 13.87
CA VAL A 122 9.06 -7.35 14.13
C VAL A 122 8.93 -8.58 15.02
N VAL A 123 9.45 -9.71 14.56
CA VAL A 123 9.52 -10.97 15.33
C VAL A 123 10.97 -11.22 15.70
N PHE A 124 11.29 -11.24 16.98
CA PHE A 124 12.62 -11.48 17.51
C PHE A 124 12.84 -12.95 17.82
N ASN A 125 14.06 -13.42 17.60
CA ASN A 125 14.50 -14.78 17.93
C ASN A 125 13.51 -15.84 17.43
N ALA A 126 13.37 -15.90 16.10
CA ALA A 126 12.50 -16.85 15.43
C ALA A 126 12.85 -18.28 15.86
N SER A 127 11.84 -19.09 16.16
CA SER A 127 12.01 -20.47 16.60
C SER A 127 11.00 -21.36 15.91
N VAL A 128 11.33 -22.64 15.78
CA VAL A 128 10.33 -23.64 15.36
C VAL A 128 9.33 -23.77 16.50
N THR A 129 8.07 -23.51 16.21
CA THR A 129 6.96 -23.67 17.18
C THR A 129 6.40 -25.07 17.07
#